data_AF-A0A0M3ISI8-F1
#
_entry.id   AF-A0A0M3ISI8-F1
#
_cell.length_a   1.000
_cell.length_b   1.000
_cell.length_c   1.000
_cell.angle_alpha   90.00
_cell.angle_beta   90.00
_cell.angle_gamma   90.00
#
_symmetry.space_group_name_H-M   'P 1'
#
loop_
_entity.id
_entity.type
_entity.pdbx_description
1 polymer ?
#
loop_
_entity_poly.entity_id
_entity_poly.type
_entity_poly.pdbx_seq_one_letter_code
_entity_poly.pdbx_strand_id
1 'polypeptide(L)'
;MLRVTLVLFIIVGRSYSEEIDFLPGSEGVKINFKHYSGFFKVSETHFLHYWFVESQGDPAKDPLIFWFNGGPGCSSLDGLLNEMGPYNTNYDGKTLRANENAWNKMASVVYIESPAGVGYSYSTDGNVTTNDDQVDCY
;
A
#
# COMPACT_ATOMS: atom_id res chain seq x y z
N MET A 1 6.03 30.17 44.04
CA MET A 1 6.54 28.86 43.58
C MET A 1 5.91 28.59 42.22
N LEU A 2 6.71 28.57 41.16
CA LEU A 2 6.27 28.57 39.76
C LEU A 2 5.62 27.21 39.40
N ARG A 3 4.37 27.21 38.90
CA ARG A 3 3.74 26.00 38.35
C ARG A 3 4.02 25.95 36.85
N VAL A 4 4.83 24.97 36.43
CA VAL A 4 5.06 24.66 35.02
C VAL A 4 3.97 23.69 34.58
N THR A 5 3.06 24.14 33.72
CA THR A 5 2.06 23.28 33.08
C THR A 5 2.65 22.76 31.78
N LEU A 6 2.91 21.46 31.70
CA LEU A 6 3.36 20.79 30.49
C LEU A 6 2.17 20.70 29.52
N VAL A 7 2.20 21.47 28.44
CA VAL A 7 1.23 21.33 27.33
C VAL A 7 1.82 20.34 26.33
N LEU A 8 1.31 19.12 26.33
CA LEU A 8 1.67 18.09 25.36
C LEU A 8 0.95 18.42 24.04
N PHE A 9 1.65 19.04 23.09
CA PHE A 9 1.17 19.14 21.71
C PHE A 9 1.30 17.74 21.09
N ILE A 10 0.20 16.99 21.07
CA ILE A 10 0.09 15.81 20.21
C ILE A 10 0.01 16.36 18.78
N ILE A 11 1.13 16.33 18.06
CA ILE A 11 1.13 16.51 16.62
C ILE A 11 0.43 15.29 16.06
N VAL A 12 -0.89 15.36 15.87
CA VAL A 12 -1.60 14.39 15.04
C VAL A 12 -1.19 14.70 13.61
N GLY A 13 -0.12 14.05 13.15
CA GLY A 13 0.14 13.94 11.72
C GLY A 13 -1.08 13.27 11.11
N ARG A 14 -1.96 14.04 10.46
CA ARG A 14 -3.06 13.48 9.68
C ARG A 14 -2.44 12.82 8.45
N SER A 15 -2.14 11.54 8.56
CA SER A 15 -1.99 10.71 7.36
C SER A 15 -3.37 10.69 6.69
N TYR A 16 -3.48 11.21 5.47
CA TYR A 16 -4.63 11.01 4.60
C TYR A 16 -4.62 9.56 4.09
N SER A 17 -4.66 8.61 5.03
CA SER A 17 -4.81 7.20 4.72
C SER A 17 -6.31 6.95 4.59
N GLU A 18 -6.79 6.81 3.37
CA GLU A 18 -8.19 6.49 3.13
C GLU A 18 -8.36 4.98 3.28
N GLU A 19 -9.08 4.58 4.34
CA GLU A 19 -9.54 3.20 4.52
C GLU A 19 -10.41 2.85 3.31
N ILE A 20 -10.16 1.69 2.71
CA ILE A 20 -10.93 1.22 1.57
C ILE A 20 -12.15 0.49 2.13
N ASP A 21 -13.30 1.16 2.13
CA ASP A 21 -14.56 0.59 2.64
C ASP A 21 -15.14 -0.48 1.70
N PHE A 22 -14.92 -0.32 0.39
CA PHE A 22 -15.41 -1.22 -0.64
C PHE A 22 -14.41 -1.30 -1.80
N LEU A 23 -14.00 -2.53 -2.14
CA LEU A 23 -13.14 -2.81 -3.29
C LEU A 23 -13.98 -3.49 -4.40
N PRO A 24 -14.16 -2.86 -5.57
CA PRO A 24 -14.86 -3.49 -6.69
C PRO A 24 -14.25 -4.85 -7.08
N GLY A 25 -15.11 -5.83 -7.37
CA GLY A 25 -14.69 -7.18 -7.73
C GLY A 25 -14.38 -8.10 -6.53
N SER A 26 -14.47 -7.59 -5.29
CA SER A 26 -14.23 -8.36 -4.06
C SER A 26 -15.46 -9.07 -3.50
N GLU A 27 -16.61 -9.05 -4.20
CA GLU A 27 -17.89 -9.59 -3.68
C GLU A 27 -17.83 -11.09 -3.33
N GLY A 28 -16.94 -11.84 -3.99
CA GLY A 28 -16.66 -13.26 -3.69
C GLY A 28 -15.57 -13.51 -2.66
N VAL A 29 -14.95 -12.47 -2.12
CA VAL A 29 -13.82 -12.54 -1.18
C VAL A 29 -14.25 -12.07 0.19
N LYS A 30 -14.05 -12.91 1.21
CA LYS A 30 -14.27 -12.50 2.60
C LYS A 30 -13.09 -11.66 3.09
N ILE A 31 -13.27 -10.33 3.13
CA ILE A 31 -12.29 -9.40 3.71
C ILE A 31 -12.61 -9.24 5.21
N ASN A 32 -11.67 -9.64 6.07
CA ASN A 32 -11.78 -9.58 7.53
C ASN A 32 -10.67 -8.73 8.18
N PHE A 33 -9.95 -7.96 7.38
CA PHE A 33 -8.86 -7.09 7.78
C PHE A 33 -9.10 -5.70 7.18
N LYS A 34 -8.51 -4.66 7.76
CA LYS A 34 -8.55 -3.33 7.17
C LYS A 34 -7.47 -3.18 6.12
N HIS A 35 -7.75 -2.35 5.13
CA HIS A 35 -6.77 -1.96 4.14
C HIS A 35 -6.96 -0.52 3.72
N TYR A 36 -5.88 0.07 3.28
CA TYR A 36 -5.79 1.50 3.02
C TYR A 36 -4.98 1.73 1.75
N SER A 37 -5.37 2.74 0.99
CA SER A 37 -4.64 3.20 -0.18
C SER A 37 -4.36 4.69 -0.01
N GLY A 38 -3.16 5.13 -0.36
CA GLY A 38 -2.75 6.51 -0.15
C GLY A 38 -1.37 6.80 -0.70
N PHE A 39 -0.79 7.91 -0.24
CA PHE A 39 0.51 8.39 -0.72
C PHE A 39 1.45 8.73 0.43
N PHE A 40 2.70 8.25 0.35
CA PHE A 40 3.80 8.77 1.13
C PHE A 40 4.43 9.97 0.40
N LYS A 41 4.45 11.14 1.04
CA LYS A 41 5.27 12.27 0.58
C LYS A 41 6.73 12.00 0.97
N VAL A 42 7.58 11.63 0.01
CA VAL A 42 8.99 11.27 0.26
C VAL A 42 9.98 12.39 -0.06
N SER A 43 9.54 13.40 -0.80
CA SER A 43 10.26 14.66 -1.00
C SER A 43 9.27 15.82 -1.18
N GLU A 44 9.73 17.04 -1.44
CA GLU A 44 8.82 18.15 -1.73
C GLU A 44 7.95 17.91 -2.97
N THR A 45 8.46 17.14 -3.93
CA THR A 45 7.79 16.91 -5.21
C THR A 45 7.37 15.48 -5.44
N HIS A 46 7.92 14.50 -4.72
CA HIS A 46 7.68 13.07 -4.97
C HIS A 46 6.71 12.44 -3.97
N PHE A 47 5.73 11.72 -4.51
CA PHE A 47 4.66 11.04 -3.78
C PHE A 47 4.59 9.58 -4.23
N LEU A 48 4.80 8.65 -3.30
CA LEU A 48 4.75 7.22 -3.57
C LEU A 48 3.40 6.65 -3.15
N HIS A 49 2.66 6.05 -4.09
CA HIS A 49 1.48 5.28 -3.80
C HIS A 49 1.82 4.08 -2.93
N TYR A 50 0.97 3.82 -1.96
CA TYR A 50 0.99 2.59 -1.19
C TYR A 50 -0.40 1.97 -1.12
N TRP A 51 -0.40 0.64 -1.03
CA TRP A 51 -1.54 -0.13 -0.55
C TRP A 51 -1.12 -0.92 0.68
N PHE A 52 -1.71 -0.58 1.81
CA PHE A 52 -1.49 -1.24 3.08
C PHE A 52 -2.62 -2.23 3.38
N VAL A 53 -2.28 -3.48 3.71
CA VAL A 53 -3.22 -4.49 4.21
C VAL A 53 -2.79 -4.91 5.61
N GLU A 54 -3.69 -4.79 6.58
CA GLU A 54 -3.45 -5.27 7.93
C GLU A 54 -3.37 -6.80 7.98
N SER A 55 -2.71 -7.31 9.03
CA SER A 55 -2.74 -8.74 9.33
C SER A 55 -4.16 -9.26 9.50
N GLN A 56 -4.43 -10.48 9.02
CA GLN A 56 -5.67 -11.19 9.30
C GLN A 56 -5.71 -11.77 10.73
N GLY A 57 -4.56 -11.81 11.42
CA GLY A 57 -4.38 -12.28 12.78
C GLY A 57 -4.60 -11.18 13.82
N ASP A 58 -3.51 -10.72 14.46
CA ASP A 58 -3.51 -9.61 15.42
C ASP A 58 -2.66 -8.45 14.86
N PRO A 59 -3.23 -7.51 14.08
CA PRO A 59 -2.50 -6.40 13.48
C PRO A 59 -1.66 -5.56 14.45
N ALA A 60 -2.03 -5.56 15.74
CA ALA A 60 -1.32 -4.79 16.76
C ALA A 60 -0.06 -5.50 17.29
N LYS A 61 0.08 -6.81 17.05
CA LYS A 61 1.24 -7.62 17.50
C LYS A 61 2.02 -8.25 16.37
N ASP A 62 1.36 -8.51 15.26
CA ASP A 62 1.98 -9.16 14.11
C ASP A 62 2.99 -8.22 13.42
N PRO A 63 4.02 -8.76 12.76
CA PRO A 63 5.06 -7.95 12.11
C PRO A 63 4.51 -7.04 11.01
N LEU A 64 5.26 -5.96 10.74
CA LEU A 64 5.05 -5.09 9.57
C LEU A 64 6.10 -5.39 8.50
N ILE A 65 5.66 -5.64 7.27
CA ILE A 65 6.50 -5.91 6.11
C ILE A 65 6.30 -4.78 5.09
N PHE A 66 7.40 -4.25 4.55
CA PHE A 66 7.39 -3.39 3.38
C PHE A 66 7.81 -4.21 2.16
N TRP A 67 6.98 -4.19 1.12
CA TRP A 67 7.18 -4.96 -0.09
C TRP A 67 7.42 -4.06 -1.30
N PHE A 68 8.40 -4.44 -2.12
CA PHE A 68 8.80 -3.75 -3.33
C PHE A 68 9.00 -4.76 -4.46
N ASN A 69 8.33 -4.55 -5.59
CA ASN A 69 8.70 -5.22 -6.84
C ASN A 69 9.90 -4.51 -7.50
N GLY A 70 10.51 -5.20 -8.46
CA GLY A 70 11.76 -4.78 -9.11
C GLY A 70 11.59 -4.01 -10.41
N GLY A 71 12.21 -4.53 -11.48
CA GLY A 71 12.36 -3.84 -12.76
C GLY A 71 13.81 -3.43 -13.00
N PRO A 72 14.22 -2.18 -12.71
CA PRO A 72 13.53 -1.12 -11.94
C PRO A 72 12.43 -0.39 -12.70
N GLY A 73 11.26 -0.20 -12.08
CA GLY A 73 10.12 0.51 -12.67
C GLY A 73 8.80 -0.28 -12.59
N CYS A 74 8.82 -1.50 -12.06
CA CYS A 74 7.61 -2.31 -11.95
C CYS A 74 6.80 -1.98 -10.70
N SER A 75 5.48 -1.97 -10.86
CA SER A 75 4.54 -1.74 -9.76
C SER A 75 4.58 -2.85 -8.72
N SER A 76 4.54 -2.47 -7.44
CA SER A 76 4.37 -3.40 -6.33
C SER A 76 2.93 -3.88 -6.13
N LEU A 77 1.97 -3.29 -6.86
CA LEU A 77 0.60 -3.80 -6.87
C LEU A 77 0.50 -5.13 -7.60
N ASP A 78 1.48 -5.50 -8.42
CA ASP A 78 1.58 -6.87 -8.91
C ASP A 78 1.83 -7.88 -7.78
N GLY A 79 2.75 -7.56 -6.88
CA GLY A 79 2.98 -8.35 -5.67
C GLY A 79 1.71 -8.52 -4.83
N LEU A 80 0.86 -7.48 -4.80
CA LEU A 80 -0.43 -7.53 -4.13
C LEU A 80 -1.44 -8.40 -4.90
N LEU A 81 -1.64 -8.14 -6.20
CA LEU A 81 -2.76 -8.68 -6.98
C LEU A 81 -2.47 -9.98 -7.72
N ASN A 82 -1.21 -10.37 -7.89
CA ASN A 82 -0.84 -11.55 -8.68
C ASN A 82 0.08 -12.52 -7.94
N GLU A 83 0.75 -12.07 -6.88
CA GLU A 83 1.69 -12.92 -6.14
C GLU A 83 1.18 -13.28 -4.73
N MET A 84 1.39 -12.43 -3.72
CA MET A 84 1.29 -12.79 -2.29
C MET A 84 0.26 -11.99 -1.47
N GLY A 85 -0.49 -11.09 -2.09
CA GLY A 85 -1.52 -10.32 -1.39
C GLY A 85 -2.75 -11.17 -0.99
N PRO A 86 -3.65 -10.60 -0.19
CA PRO A 86 -4.85 -11.29 0.31
C PRO A 86 -5.82 -11.76 -0.77
N TYR A 87 -5.79 -11.12 -1.93
CA TYR A 87 -6.66 -11.40 -3.06
C TYR A 87 -5.88 -11.26 -4.36
N ASN A 88 -6.20 -12.12 -5.32
CA ASN A 88 -5.63 -12.08 -6.66
C ASN A 88 -6.66 -11.69 -7.71
N THR A 89 -6.20 -11.00 -8.77
CA THR A 89 -7.02 -10.71 -9.95
C THR A 89 -7.32 -11.98 -10.74
N ASN A 90 -8.58 -12.20 -11.09
CA ASN A 90 -8.99 -13.25 -12.01
C ASN A 90 -8.68 -12.86 -13.47
N TYR A 91 -8.67 -13.87 -14.35
CA TYR A 91 -8.40 -13.69 -15.79
C TYR A 91 -9.40 -12.77 -16.51
N ASP A 92 -10.57 -12.51 -15.91
CA ASP A 92 -11.54 -11.56 -16.45
C ASP A 92 -11.12 -10.09 -16.27
N GLY A 93 -10.05 -9.83 -15.50
CA GLY A 93 -9.53 -8.49 -15.19
C GLY A 93 -10.49 -7.63 -14.36
N LYS A 94 -11.52 -8.24 -13.75
CA LYS A 94 -12.62 -7.53 -13.09
C LYS A 94 -12.92 -8.05 -11.70
N THR A 95 -12.78 -9.35 -11.48
CA THR A 95 -13.10 -9.98 -10.21
C THR A 95 -11.84 -10.42 -9.47
N LEU A 96 -11.96 -10.50 -8.16
CA LEU A 96 -10.91 -10.94 -7.26
C LEU A 96 -11.25 -12.33 -6.70
N ARG A 97 -10.22 -13.12 -6.43
CA ARG A 97 -10.32 -14.37 -5.66
C ARG A 97 -9.45 -14.29 -4.42
N ALA A 98 -9.85 -14.97 -3.35
CA ALA A 98 -9.03 -15.05 -2.14
C ALA A 98 -7.71 -15.79 -2.40
N ASN A 99 -6.62 -15.35 -1.77
CA ASN A 99 -5.35 -16.06 -1.78
C ASN A 99 -5.15 -16.86 -0.49
N GLU A 100 -5.12 -18.19 -0.60
CA GLU A 100 -4.92 -19.05 0.57
C GLU A 100 -3.48 -18.99 1.12
N ASN A 101 -2.53 -18.45 0.35
CA ASN A 101 -1.13 -18.31 0.76
C ASN A 101 -0.74 -16.85 1.01
N ALA A 102 -1.73 -15.97 1.23
CA ALA A 102 -1.50 -14.56 1.46
C ALA A 102 -0.54 -14.30 2.62
N TRP A 103 0.46 -13.44 2.39
CA TRP A 103 1.41 -13.05 3.43
C TRP A 103 0.72 -12.32 4.58
N ASN A 104 -0.36 -11.60 4.30
CA ASN A 104 -1.08 -10.89 5.34
C ASN A 104 -1.84 -11.78 6.33
N LYS A 105 -1.78 -13.11 6.19
CA LYS A 105 -2.28 -14.03 7.23
C LYS A 105 -1.49 -13.95 8.54
N MET A 106 -0.23 -13.52 8.49
CA MET A 106 0.68 -13.49 9.65
C MET A 106 1.44 -12.17 9.79
N ALA A 107 1.14 -11.17 8.96
CA ALA A 107 1.83 -9.88 8.98
C ALA A 107 0.93 -8.78 8.40
N SER A 108 1.19 -7.56 8.80
CA SER A 108 0.71 -6.35 8.13
C SER A 108 1.67 -6.05 6.96
N VAL A 109 1.18 -5.84 5.74
CA VAL A 109 2.02 -5.67 4.55
C VAL A 109 1.71 -4.37 3.82
N VAL A 110 2.74 -3.57 3.56
CA VAL A 110 2.68 -2.32 2.79
C VAL A 110 3.33 -2.55 1.43
N TYR A 111 2.54 -2.55 0.38
CA TYR A 111 3.00 -2.62 -1.01
C TYR A 111 3.24 -1.20 -1.51
N ILE A 112 4.47 -0.88 -1.92
CA ILE A 112 4.86 0.50 -2.28
C ILE A 112 5.27 0.55 -3.75
N GLU A 113 4.60 1.38 -4.54
CA GLU A 113 4.99 1.65 -5.92
C GLU A 113 6.15 2.65 -5.93
N SER A 114 7.33 2.22 -6.38
CA SER A 114 8.56 3.02 -6.30
C SER A 114 9.47 2.73 -7.50
N PRO A 115 10.17 3.75 -8.05
CA PRO A 115 10.20 5.16 -7.63
C PRO A 115 8.95 5.97 -8.06
N ALA A 116 8.96 7.28 -7.82
CA ALA A 116 7.96 8.18 -8.39
C ALA A 116 7.95 8.07 -9.92
N GLY A 117 6.76 7.93 -10.51
CA GLY A 117 6.57 7.57 -11.91
C GLY A 117 6.03 6.15 -12.10
N VAL A 118 6.22 5.24 -11.15
CA VAL A 118 5.71 3.86 -11.22
C VAL A 118 4.25 3.79 -10.77
N GLY A 119 3.38 3.26 -11.62
CA GLY A 119 1.97 3.02 -11.32
C GLY A 119 1.26 4.32 -10.98
N TYR A 120 0.69 4.41 -9.77
CA TYR A 120 0.03 5.62 -9.28
C TYR A 120 0.99 6.62 -8.63
N SER A 121 2.25 6.23 -8.34
CA SER A 121 3.26 7.13 -7.79
C SER A 121 3.64 8.24 -8.77
N TYR A 122 3.82 9.46 -8.29
CA TYR A 122 4.05 10.62 -9.16
C TYR A 122 5.04 11.64 -8.59
N SER A 123 5.55 12.51 -9.47
CA SER A 123 6.26 13.73 -9.08
C SER A 123 5.54 14.96 -9.61
N THR A 124 5.46 16.02 -8.79
CA THR A 124 4.83 17.30 -9.17
C THR A 124 5.70 18.19 -10.05
N ASP A 125 7.02 17.95 -10.09
CA ASP A 125 7.97 18.67 -10.95
C ASP A 125 8.32 17.90 -12.24
N GLY A 126 7.72 16.71 -12.44
CA GLY A 126 7.99 15.84 -13.58
C GLY A 126 9.35 15.14 -13.53
N ASN A 127 10.14 15.32 -12.47
CA ASN A 127 11.39 14.60 -12.29
C ASN A 127 11.10 13.16 -11.87
N VAL A 128 11.21 12.23 -12.83
CA VAL A 128 11.06 10.79 -12.63
C VAL A 128 12.24 10.08 -13.29
N THR A 129 12.71 8.99 -12.69
CA THR A 129 13.89 8.26 -13.19
C THR A 129 13.53 7.04 -14.05
N THR A 130 12.38 6.43 -13.81
CA THR A 130 11.80 5.30 -14.55
C THR A 130 10.29 5.23 -14.26
N ASN A 131 9.54 4.47 -15.06
CA ASN A 131 8.12 4.18 -14.84
C ASN A 131 7.74 2.79 -15.40
N ASP A 132 6.50 2.37 -15.14
CA ASP A 132 5.92 1.10 -15.59
C ASP A 132 5.50 1.10 -17.07
N ASP A 133 5.40 2.27 -17.72
CA ASP A 133 5.20 2.38 -19.16
C ASP A 133 6.49 2.11 -19.98
N GLN A 134 7.65 2.28 -19.35
CA GLN A 134 8.96 2.15 -19.99
C GLN A 134 9.57 0.76 -19.80
N VAL A 135 9.02 -0.04 -18.89
CA VAL A 135 9.60 -1.31 -18.46
C VAL A 135 8.61 -2.41 -18.72
N ASP A 136 9.05 -3.43 -19.44
CA ASP A 136 8.28 -4.65 -19.60
C ASP A 136 8.36 -5.47 -18.31
N CYS A 137 7.29 -5.39 -17.52
CA CYS A 137 7.15 -6.15 -16.30
C CYS A 137 6.48 -7.51 -16.54
N TYR A 138 5.94 -7.78 -17.75
CA TYR A 138 5.23 -9.02 -18.13
C TYR A 138 5.30 -9.36 -19.63
#